data_AF-A0A956TEV6-F1
#
_entry.id   AF-A0A956TEV6-F1
#
_cell.length_a   1.000
_cell.length_b   1.000
_cell.length_c   1.000
_cell.angle_alpha   90.00
_cell.angle_beta   90.00
_cell.angle_gamma   90.00
#
_symmetry.space_group_name_H-M   'P 1'
#
loop_
_entity.id
_entity.type
_entity.pdbx_description
1 polymer ?
#
loop_
_entity_poly.entity_id
_entity_poly.type
_entity_poly.pdbx_seq_one_letter_code
_entity_poly.pdbx_strand_id
1 'polypeptide(L)'
;QDPSIFHPGAMVVGALCALLLPALAALWARKNDSPFQALALGCLAGSSNGLALLMLKVGAVKDAWLAIGALWLAASALGFVVIQWAYQQGDAVQVVPSNTALAIVVPVLIAPWAFDEKVGGWLLAGLLMILAGVVLLGFGERAVAGRAPAQAEPGLTPST
;
A
#
# COMPACT_ATOMS: atom_id res chain seq x y z
N GLN A 1 -25.51 -0.03 -16.14
CA GLN A 1 -24.20 -0.56 -16.60
C GLN A 1 -24.33 -2.06 -16.59
N ASP A 2 -23.96 -2.71 -17.68
CA ASP A 2 -23.99 -4.17 -17.78
C ASP A 2 -22.84 -4.72 -16.92
N PRO A 3 -23.12 -5.43 -15.80
CA PRO A 3 -22.08 -5.92 -14.89
C PRO A 3 -21.20 -7.02 -15.50
N SER A 4 -21.43 -7.38 -16.77
CA SER A 4 -20.70 -8.44 -17.49
C SER A 4 -19.39 -7.98 -18.14
N ILE A 5 -19.18 -6.67 -18.30
CA ILE A 5 -17.97 -6.16 -18.98
C ILE A 5 -16.78 -6.29 -18.02
N PHE A 6 -15.86 -7.19 -18.37
CA PHE A 6 -14.59 -7.37 -17.67
C PHE A 6 -13.45 -7.43 -18.69
N HIS A 7 -12.46 -6.57 -18.51
CA HIS A 7 -11.27 -6.46 -19.35
C HIS A 7 -10.07 -7.13 -18.67
N PRO A 8 -9.80 -8.43 -18.94
CA PRO A 8 -8.73 -9.17 -18.27
C PRO A 8 -7.34 -8.54 -18.50
N GLY A 9 -7.11 -7.96 -19.69
CA GLY A 9 -5.85 -7.27 -20.00
C GLY A 9 -5.60 -6.07 -19.10
N ALA A 10 -6.63 -5.23 -18.89
CA ALA A 10 -6.54 -4.08 -17.98
C ALA A 10 -6.29 -4.52 -16.54
N MET A 11 -6.93 -5.61 -16.11
CA MET A 11 -6.73 -6.18 -14.78
C MET A 11 -5.30 -6.68 -14.57
N VAL A 12 -4.74 -7.42 -15.54
CA VAL A 12 -3.36 -7.92 -15.47
C VAL A 12 -2.35 -6.78 -15.45
N VAL A 13 -2.49 -5.80 -16.34
CA VAL A 13 -1.61 -4.62 -16.37
C VAL A 13 -1.70 -3.84 -15.06
N GLY A 14 -2.92 -3.59 -14.56
CA GLY A 14 -3.14 -2.92 -13.29
C GLY A 14 -2.50 -3.67 -12.11
N ALA A 15 -2.66 -4.99 -12.05
CA ALA A 15 -2.07 -5.83 -11.02
C ALA A 15 -0.53 -5.84 -11.05
N LEU A 16 0.05 -5.94 -12.25
CA LEU A 16 1.50 -5.87 -12.43
C LEU A 16 2.04 -4.51 -11.98
N CYS A 17 1.42 -3.41 -12.39
CA CYS A 17 1.83 -2.08 -11.93
C CYS A 17 1.70 -1.92 -10.42
N ALA A 18 0.59 -2.38 -9.83
CA ALA A 18 0.33 -2.28 -8.40
C ALA A 18 1.31 -3.07 -7.53
N LEU A 19 1.89 -4.17 -8.04
CA LEU A 19 2.89 -4.96 -7.31
C LEU A 19 4.33 -4.56 -7.65
N LEU A 20 4.65 -4.37 -8.93
CA LEU A 20 6.01 -4.10 -9.37
C LEU A 20 6.53 -2.75 -8.89
N LEU A 21 5.71 -1.69 -8.95
CA LEU A 21 6.14 -0.37 -8.49
C LEU A 21 6.54 -0.34 -7.01
N PRO A 22 5.69 -0.79 -6.06
CA PRO A 22 6.09 -0.81 -4.65
C PRO A 22 7.14 -1.88 -4.35
N ALA A 23 7.20 -3.00 -5.08
CA ALA A 23 8.28 -3.98 -4.91
C ALA A 23 9.64 -3.38 -5.30
N LEU A 24 9.72 -2.68 -6.44
CA LEU A 24 10.92 -1.97 -6.86
C LEU A 24 11.29 -0.86 -5.89
N ALA A 25 10.31 -0.11 -5.38
CA ALA A 25 10.54 0.91 -4.35
C ALA A 25 11.08 0.29 -3.05
N ALA A 26 10.54 -0.85 -2.61
CA ALA A 26 11.00 -1.55 -1.41
C ALA A 26 12.41 -2.13 -1.59
N LEU A 27 12.72 -2.71 -2.75
CA LEU A 27 14.05 -3.21 -3.09
C LEU A 27 15.07 -2.08 -3.16
N TRP A 28 14.71 -0.96 -3.81
CA TRP A 28 15.55 0.24 -3.85
C TRP A 28 15.77 0.81 -2.45
N ALA A 29 14.73 0.93 -1.63
CA ALA A 29 14.82 1.45 -0.28
C ALA A 29 15.74 0.58 0.58
N ARG A 30 15.59 -0.75 0.50
CA ARG A 30 16.46 -1.70 1.20
C ARG A 30 17.91 -1.64 0.71
N LYS A 31 18.14 -1.53 -0.60
CA LYS A 31 19.50 -1.50 -1.18
C LYS A 31 20.30 -0.26 -0.74
N ASN A 32 19.62 0.86 -0.50
CA ASN A 32 20.26 2.13 -0.15
C ASN A 32 20.09 2.51 1.33
N ASP A 33 19.69 1.56 2.19
CA ASP A 33 19.37 1.80 3.61
C ASP A 33 18.48 3.04 3.81
N SER A 34 17.49 3.17 2.91
CA SER A 34 16.65 4.34 2.85
C SER A 34 15.74 4.39 4.07
N PRO A 35 15.59 5.56 4.70
CA PRO A 35 14.64 5.74 5.80
C PRO A 35 13.17 5.60 5.36
N PHE A 36 12.87 5.36 4.07
CA PHE A 36 11.52 5.11 3.54
C PHE A 36 11.22 3.61 3.40
N GLN A 37 12.08 2.72 3.90
CA GLN A 37 11.89 1.28 3.74
C GLN A 37 10.56 0.80 4.33
N ALA A 38 10.20 1.27 5.53
CA ALA A 38 8.95 0.89 6.18
C ALA A 38 7.72 1.33 5.37
N LEU A 39 7.74 2.58 4.88
CA LEU A 39 6.73 3.11 3.96
C LEU A 39 6.61 2.26 2.68
N ALA A 40 7.73 1.93 2.04
CA ALA A 40 7.73 1.17 0.78
C ALA A 40 7.18 -0.26 0.98
N LEU A 41 7.55 -0.91 2.09
CA LEU A 41 7.01 -2.23 2.44
C LEU A 41 5.52 -2.17 2.79
N GLY A 42 5.08 -1.12 3.49
CA GLY A 42 3.67 -0.86 3.76
C GLY A 42 2.87 -0.66 2.46
N CYS A 43 3.40 0.10 1.49
CA CYS A 43 2.80 0.22 0.15
C CYS A 43 2.69 -1.14 -0.57
N LEU A 44 3.72 -1.98 -0.51
CA LEU A 44 3.70 -3.31 -1.14
C LEU A 44 2.66 -4.24 -0.49
N ALA A 45 2.58 -4.26 0.84
CA ALA A 45 1.56 -5.00 1.57
C ALA A 45 0.15 -4.50 1.23
N GLY A 46 -0.04 -3.17 1.23
CA GLY A 46 -1.29 -2.53 0.90
C GLY A 46 -1.76 -2.85 -0.51
N SER A 47 -0.86 -2.75 -1.49
CA SER A 47 -1.19 -3.11 -2.87
C SER A 47 -1.59 -4.58 -3.03
N SER A 48 -0.91 -5.48 -2.33
CA SER A 48 -1.24 -6.91 -2.33
C SER A 48 -2.63 -7.17 -1.75
N ASN A 49 -2.95 -6.51 -0.63
CA ASN A 49 -4.27 -6.58 0.00
C ASN A 49 -5.37 -5.95 -0.88
N GLY A 50 -5.07 -4.81 -1.52
CA GLY A 50 -6.00 -4.16 -2.45
C GLY A 50 -6.30 -5.04 -3.68
N LEU A 51 -5.31 -5.77 -4.18
CA LEU A 51 -5.51 -6.77 -5.24
C LEU A 51 -6.36 -7.95 -4.76
N ALA A 52 -6.18 -8.40 -3.53
CA ALA A 52 -7.04 -9.42 -2.94
C ALA A 52 -8.51 -8.96 -2.96
N LEU A 53 -8.80 -7.71 -2.56
CA LEU A 53 -10.17 -7.18 -2.63
C LEU A 53 -10.72 -7.13 -4.07
N LEU A 54 -9.89 -6.83 -5.06
CA LEU A 54 -10.29 -6.91 -6.47
C LEU A 54 -10.58 -8.35 -6.91
N MET A 55 -9.81 -9.34 -6.45
CA MET A 55 -10.08 -10.74 -6.76
C MET A 55 -11.47 -11.16 -6.29
N LEU A 56 -11.92 -10.73 -5.10
CA LEU A 56 -13.29 -11.02 -4.64
C LEU A 56 -14.34 -10.51 -5.63
N LYS A 57 -14.13 -9.32 -6.19
CA LYS A 57 -15.01 -8.75 -7.21
C LYS A 57 -14.97 -9.53 -8.52
N VAL A 58 -13.78 -9.92 -8.99
CA VAL A 58 -13.63 -10.78 -10.18
C VAL A 58 -14.37 -12.11 -9.98
N GLY A 59 -14.26 -12.71 -8.79
CA GLY A 59 -14.93 -13.95 -8.42
C GLY A 59 -16.44 -13.82 -8.52
N ALA A 60 -16.99 -12.73 -7.99
CA ALA A 60 -18.41 -12.42 -8.08
C ALA A 60 -18.91 -12.21 -9.51
N VAL A 61 -18.12 -11.55 -10.37
CA VAL A 61 -18.51 -11.25 -11.77
C VAL A 61 -18.37 -12.47 -12.69
N LYS A 62 -17.37 -13.33 -12.46
CA LYS A 62 -17.06 -14.48 -13.33
C LYS A 62 -17.60 -15.81 -12.86
N ASP A 63 -18.17 -15.87 -11.65
CA ASP A 63 -18.62 -17.10 -10.98
C ASP A 63 -17.51 -18.18 -10.93
N ALA A 64 -16.24 -17.75 -10.90
CA ALA A 64 -15.05 -18.59 -10.99
C ALA A 64 -14.36 -18.72 -9.63
N TRP A 65 -15.12 -19.01 -8.58
CA TRP A 65 -14.69 -18.89 -7.18
C TRP A 65 -13.51 -19.77 -6.78
N LEU A 66 -13.34 -20.95 -7.39
CA LEU A 66 -12.21 -21.82 -7.07
C LEU A 66 -10.86 -21.21 -7.49
N ALA A 67 -10.74 -20.82 -8.76
CA ALA A 67 -9.51 -20.25 -9.30
C ALA A 67 -9.25 -18.85 -8.71
N ILE A 68 -10.28 -18.02 -8.63
CA ILE A 68 -10.15 -16.66 -8.10
C ILE A 68 -9.96 -16.65 -6.59
N GLY A 69 -10.57 -17.60 -5.87
CA GLY A 69 -10.35 -17.80 -4.44
C GLY A 69 -8.91 -18.16 -4.09
N ALA A 70 -8.26 -18.99 -4.92
CA ALA A 70 -6.83 -19.30 -4.76
C ALA A 70 -5.95 -18.06 -4.96
N LEU A 71 -6.23 -17.25 -5.99
CA LEU A 71 -5.52 -15.98 -6.23
C LEU A 71 -5.75 -14.96 -5.12
N TRP A 72 -6.99 -14.87 -4.61
CA TRP A 72 -7.33 -14.05 -3.46
C TRP A 72 -6.53 -14.45 -2.22
N LEU A 73 -6.52 -15.74 -1.87
CA LEU A 73 -5.75 -16.25 -0.73
C LEU A 73 -4.25 -16.02 -0.90
N ALA A 74 -3.71 -16.23 -2.10
CA ALA A 74 -2.29 -15.99 -2.38
C ALA A 74 -1.93 -14.51 -2.21
N ALA A 75 -2.75 -13.59 -2.72
CA ALA A 75 -2.54 -12.15 -2.58
C ALA A 75 -2.64 -11.69 -1.11
N SER A 76 -3.62 -12.21 -0.36
CA SER A 76 -3.75 -11.94 1.08
C SER A 76 -2.59 -12.51 1.89
N ALA A 77 -2.14 -13.73 1.61
CA ALA A 77 -0.99 -14.33 2.27
C ALA A 77 0.29 -13.54 2.00
N LEU A 78 0.50 -13.10 0.74
CA LEU A 78 1.61 -12.21 0.39
C LEU A 78 1.52 -10.89 1.15
N GLY A 79 0.36 -10.23 1.17
CA GLY A 79 0.16 -8.99 1.92
C GLY A 79 0.45 -9.16 3.41
N PHE A 80 0.02 -10.29 4.00
CA PHE A 80 0.30 -10.62 5.39
C PHE A 80 1.79 -10.86 5.66
N VAL A 81 2.48 -11.65 4.83
CA VAL A 81 3.93 -11.89 5.00
C VAL A 81 4.71 -10.57 4.87
N VAL A 82 4.38 -9.75 3.88
CA VAL A 82 5.06 -8.45 3.66
C VAL A 82 4.81 -7.51 4.83
N ILE A 83 3.59 -7.41 5.37
CA ILE A 83 3.33 -6.50 6.49
C ILE A 83 4.02 -6.97 7.79
N GLN A 84 4.05 -8.28 8.06
CA GLN A 84 4.79 -8.83 9.20
C GLN A 84 6.29 -8.54 9.07
N TRP A 85 6.84 -8.71 7.87
CA TRP A 85 8.23 -8.36 7.60
C TRP A 85 8.48 -6.84 7.74
N ALA A 86 7.53 -6.00 7.31
CA ALA A 86 7.61 -4.55 7.46
C ALA A 86 7.68 -4.12 8.94
N TYR A 87 6.86 -4.71 9.82
CA TYR A 87 6.90 -4.43 11.26
C TYR A 87 8.21 -4.83 11.92
N GLN A 88 8.92 -5.82 11.40
CA GLN A 88 10.23 -6.20 11.91
C GLN A 88 11.35 -5.25 11.48
N GLN A 89 11.13 -4.49 10.40
CA GLN A 89 12.18 -3.71 9.73
C GLN A 89 12.04 -2.20 9.95
N GLY A 90 10.91 -1.71 10.45
CA GLY A 90 10.70 -0.28 10.58
C GLY A 90 9.52 0.13 11.43
N ASP A 91 9.28 1.43 11.47
CA ASP A 91 8.26 2.02 12.34
C ASP A 91 6.85 1.66 11.86
N ALA A 92 6.06 1.08 12.76
CA ALA A 92 4.65 0.79 12.54
C ALA A 92 3.85 2.04 12.14
N VAL A 93 4.31 3.22 12.58
CA VAL A 93 3.73 4.53 12.23
C VAL A 93 3.72 4.79 10.72
N GLN A 94 4.70 4.29 9.95
CA GLN A 94 4.70 4.40 8.48
C GLN A 94 3.98 3.23 7.79
N VAL A 95 4.14 2.02 8.34
CA VAL A 95 3.64 0.79 7.72
C VAL A 95 2.12 0.75 7.71
N VAL A 96 1.48 1.04 8.85
CA VAL A 96 0.01 0.91 9.00
C VAL A 96 -0.74 1.86 8.06
N PRO A 97 -0.42 3.17 8.01
CA PRO A 97 -1.19 4.11 7.19
C PRO A 97 -0.97 3.86 5.70
N SER A 98 0.26 3.53 5.28
CA SER A 98 0.56 3.24 3.87
C SER A 98 -0.09 1.93 3.40
N ASN A 99 -0.07 0.88 4.20
CA ASN A 99 -0.80 -0.35 3.91
C ASN A 99 -2.30 -0.10 3.76
N THR A 100 -2.90 0.60 4.73
CA THR A 100 -4.34 0.89 4.72
C THR A 100 -4.74 1.75 3.52
N ALA A 101 -3.95 2.78 3.21
CA ALA A 101 -4.18 3.63 2.05
C ALA A 101 -4.11 2.84 0.74
N LEU A 102 -3.05 2.06 0.51
CA LEU A 102 -2.87 1.35 -0.76
C LEU A 102 -3.89 0.22 -0.94
N ALA A 103 -4.35 -0.40 0.15
CA ALA A 103 -5.43 -1.39 0.10
C ALA A 103 -6.75 -0.81 -0.44
N ILE A 104 -6.96 0.50 -0.31
CA ILE A 104 -8.12 1.23 -0.86
C ILE A 104 -7.80 1.81 -2.25
N VAL A 105 -6.61 2.40 -2.41
CA VAL A 105 -6.20 3.08 -3.65
C VAL A 105 -6.18 2.13 -4.83
N VAL A 106 -5.62 0.94 -4.65
CA VAL A 106 -5.47 -0.05 -5.73
C VAL A 106 -6.82 -0.48 -6.32
N PRO A 107 -7.83 -0.91 -5.54
CA PRO A 107 -9.13 -1.25 -6.11
C PRO A 107 -9.81 -0.06 -6.78
N VAL A 108 -9.72 1.14 -6.20
CA VAL A 108 -10.34 2.35 -6.77
C VAL A 108 -9.72 2.73 -8.12
N LEU A 109 -8.41 2.52 -8.31
CA LEU A 109 -7.74 2.84 -9.57
C LEU A 109 -7.89 1.77 -10.65
N ILE A 110 -7.87 0.49 -10.28
CA ILE A 110 -7.91 -0.62 -11.25
C ILE A 110 -9.34 -0.97 -11.65
N ALA A 111 -10.29 -0.98 -10.71
CA ALA A 111 -11.66 -1.41 -11.00
C ALA A 111 -12.33 -0.66 -12.18
N PRO A 112 -12.19 0.66 -12.32
CA PRO A 112 -12.78 1.42 -13.43
C PRO A 112 -12.32 0.92 -14.80
N TRP A 113 -11.03 0.57 -14.92
CA TRP A 113 -10.46 0.07 -16.17
C TRP A 113 -10.77 -1.41 -16.39
N ALA A 114 -10.80 -2.20 -15.32
CA ALA A 114 -11.07 -3.63 -15.40
C ALA A 114 -12.57 -3.95 -15.62
N PHE A 115 -13.49 -3.10 -15.15
CA PHE A 115 -14.94 -3.35 -15.15
C PHE A 115 -15.78 -2.28 -15.87
N ASP A 116 -15.14 -1.34 -16.59
CA ASP A 116 -15.80 -0.21 -17.27
C ASP A 116 -16.71 0.63 -16.35
N GLU A 117 -16.26 0.79 -15.10
CA GLU A 117 -17.00 1.51 -14.06
C GLU A 117 -16.66 2.99 -14.07
N LYS A 118 -17.66 3.83 -13.77
CA LYS A 118 -17.46 5.27 -13.65
C LYS A 118 -16.99 5.60 -12.25
N VAL A 119 -15.87 6.31 -12.15
CA VAL A 119 -15.42 6.88 -10.88
C VAL A 119 -16.04 8.26 -10.70
N GLY A 120 -16.78 8.45 -9.62
CA GLY A 120 -17.25 9.77 -9.22
C GLY A 120 -16.07 10.68 -8.84
N GLY A 121 -16.08 11.94 -9.26
CA GLY A 121 -14.99 12.88 -8.97
C GLY A 121 -14.67 13.03 -7.47
N TRP A 122 -15.65 12.85 -6.59
CA TRP A 122 -15.47 12.87 -5.14
C TRP A 122 -14.61 11.69 -4.61
N LEU A 123 -14.67 10.52 -5.25
CA LEU A 123 -13.80 9.38 -4.93
C LEU A 123 -12.35 9.71 -5.27
N LEU A 124 -12.11 10.37 -6.41
CA LEU A 124 -10.77 10.82 -6.80
C LEU A 124 -10.25 11.89 -5.82
N ALA A 125 -11.09 12.82 -5.38
CA ALA A 125 -10.70 13.79 -4.36
C ALA A 125 -10.33 13.11 -3.03
N GLY A 126 -11.13 12.15 -2.58
CA GLY A 126 -10.82 11.33 -1.39
C GLY A 126 -9.52 10.55 -1.55
N LEU A 127 -9.28 9.98 -2.73
CA LEU A 127 -8.05 9.27 -3.06
C LEU A 127 -6.82 10.18 -2.96
N LEU A 128 -6.90 11.38 -3.54
CA LEU A 128 -5.83 12.37 -3.47
C LEU A 128 -5.56 12.78 -2.02
N MET A 129 -6.59 12.94 -1.21
CA MET A 129 -6.45 13.26 0.22
C MET A 129 -5.77 12.14 1.00
N ILE A 130 -6.12 10.87 0.73
CA ILE A 130 -5.46 9.70 1.32
C ILE A 130 -3.96 9.68 0.96
N LEU A 131 -3.63 9.85 -0.32
CA LEU A 131 -2.25 9.86 -0.78
C LEU A 131 -1.45 11.02 -0.18
N ALA A 132 -2.03 12.21 -0.13
CA ALA A 132 -1.41 13.38 0.51
C ALA A 132 -1.16 13.12 2.01
N GLY A 133 -2.10 12.49 2.71
CA GLY A 133 -1.96 12.12 4.12
C GLY A 133 -0.81 11.15 4.37
N VAL A 134 -0.69 10.10 3.55
CA VAL A 134 0.43 9.13 3.65
C VAL A 134 1.78 9.81 3.40
N VAL A 135 1.85 10.66 2.38
CA VAL A 135 3.06 11.43 2.08
C VAL A 135 3.42 12.35 3.25
N LEU A 136 2.45 13.10 3.78
CA LEU A 136 2.67 14.02 4.89
C LEU A 136 3.14 13.29 6.15
N LEU A 137 2.57 12.12 6.46
CA LEU A 137 3.01 11.29 7.58
C LEU A 137 4.45 10.81 7.41
N GLY A 138 4.80 10.29 6.23
CA GLY A 138 6.15 9.81 5.94
C GLY A 138 7.23 10.90 6.06
N PHE A 139 6.92 12.15 5.72
CA PHE A 139 7.84 13.28 5.90
C PHE A 139 7.77 13.88 7.31
N GLY A 140 6.60 13.91 7.93
CA GLY A 140 6.36 14.51 9.24
C GLY A 140 7.09 13.77 10.36
N GLU A 141 7.05 12.43 10.35
CA GLU A 141 7.77 11.61 11.34
C GLU A 141 9.27 11.91 11.35
N ARG A 142 9.87 12.13 10.18
CA ARG A 142 11.28 12.49 10.08
C ARG A 142 11.59 13.89 10.59
N ALA A 143 10.71 14.84 10.32
CA ALA A 143 10.86 16.18 10.85
C ALA A 143 10.87 16.17 12.39
N VAL A 144 10.15 15.22 13.01
CA VAL A 144 10.17 14.99 14.45
C VAL A 144 11.44 14.26 14.89
N ALA A 145 11.81 13.16 14.22
CA ALA A 145 13.00 12.37 14.55
C ALA A 145 14.31 13.20 14.50
N GLY A 146 14.41 14.13 13.54
CA GLY A 146 15.56 15.04 13.43
C GLY A 146 15.65 16.09 14.55
N ARG A 147 14.57 16.34 15.29
CA ARG A 147 14.54 17.31 16.41
C ARG A 147 14.91 16.69 17.75
N ALA A 148 14.76 15.38 17.91
CA ALA A 148 15.06 14.65 19.16
C ALA A 148 16.52 14.82 19.67
N PRO A 149 17.58 14.74 18.84
CA PRO A 149 18.95 14.87 19.34
C PRO A 149 19.32 16.30 19.78
N ALA A 150 18.61 17.34 19.30
CA ALA A 150 18.89 18.73 19.68
C ALA A 150 18.31 19.12 21.07
N GLN A 151 17.48 18.25 21.66
CA GLN A 151 16.86 18.46 22.97
C GLN A 151 17.47 17.57 24.08
N ALA A 152 18.44 16.71 23.76
CA ALA A 152 19.23 16.02 24.77
C ALA A 152 20.14 17.06 25.46
N GLU A 153 19.72 17.50 26.65
CA GLU A 153 20.28 18.63 27.40
C GLU A 153 21.82 18.56 27.62
N PRO A 154 22.53 19.70 27.47
CA PRO A 154 23.90 19.91 27.92
C PRO A 154 24.13 19.90 29.46
N GLY A 155 23.22 19.32 30.27
CA GLY A 155 23.09 19.64 31.69
C GLY A 155 23.41 18.54 32.71
N LEU A 156 23.63 17.29 32.31
CA LEU A 156 23.87 16.18 33.24
C LEU A 156 25.31 15.66 33.10
N THR A 157 26.27 16.46 33.55
CA THR A 157 27.55 15.87 33.99
C THR A 157 27.33 15.24 35.37
N PRO A 158 27.57 13.94 35.55
CA PRO A 158 27.53 13.33 36.87
C PRO A 158 28.61 13.99 37.73
N SER A 159 28.21 14.67 38.81
CA SER A 159 29.12 15.17 39.83
C SER A 159 29.72 13.98 40.57
N THR A 160 30.97 13.66 40.29
CA THR A 160 31.82 12.75 41.08
C THR A 160 32.40 13.45 42.28
#